data_AF-A0A2T9YTC8-F1
#
_entry.id   AF-A0A2T9YTC8-F1
#
_cell.length_a   1.000
_cell.length_b   1.000
_cell.length_c   1.000
_cell.angle_alpha   90.00
_cell.angle_beta   90.00
_cell.angle_gamma   90.00
#
_symmetry.space_group_name_H-M   'P 1'
#
loop_
_entity.id
_entity.type
_entity.pdbx_description
1 polymer ?
#
loop_
_entity_poly.entity_id
_entity_poly.type
_entity_poly.pdbx_seq_one_letter_code
_entity_poly.pdbx_strand_id
1 'polypeptide(L)'
;MKLSISTCLFLLLGSATALDKIIVKGSKFFNSKTGSEFFVKGIAYQPEKGDPDPGNQDPLADPVGCSRDAPRMKELGVNVIRVYQTDSKKNHDKCVKAFADNGIYLMLDIATSSNAIVRNHPYWDTDLFTAFRNKIDAFSGYDNVLGFIAGNEVANDVATTPSAAFVKAAIRDIKGYLKANKLQFPVGYASNDEPSIRDQLKDYFVCGSDQEAMADFYGINLYTWCSNDMTFETSGYQKVVQEYTGYNIPVLLSEYGCIAQRPRSFGDTKALFSDDMTSVFSGGFMYMYTQEPNDYGIVDVSYGNSDLTKLAEYSIFGDVLNKVSPNGVSMSSYKFSANNVNCPSASDSWKVNPNTLPPTPSTQACDCMRNSLSCNLAVADFSKINTEDGDKVLDDICASIDCGPISYDTSKGVYGAFQFCGREAKYSWALDAYYKSQNKAAGSCGKSILTGSVVSSPSVSDLSTCAKKATDIGTPSTNNGSSTSNGDKDSNPNSSSSSSSSSSDKSPNSGNSSSQVHILSSSMAGLSVFLVTLVTLF
;
A
#
# COMPACT_ATOMS: atom_id res chain seq x y z
N MET A 1 -39.02 -60.57 -9.67
CA MET A 1 -38.54 -59.22 -10.03
C MET A 1 -37.83 -58.63 -8.81
N LYS A 2 -36.57 -58.17 -8.95
CA LYS A 2 -35.91 -57.32 -7.94
C LYS A 2 -35.77 -55.92 -8.55
N LEU A 3 -36.43 -54.93 -7.96
CA LEU A 3 -36.31 -53.53 -8.39
C LEU A 3 -34.99 -52.99 -7.83
N SER A 4 -34.08 -52.56 -8.70
CA SER A 4 -32.86 -51.86 -8.30
C SER A 4 -33.16 -50.36 -8.24
N ILE A 5 -33.02 -49.76 -7.06
CA ILE A 5 -33.17 -48.31 -6.88
C ILE A 5 -31.79 -47.68 -7.12
N SER A 6 -31.59 -47.09 -8.30
CA SER A 6 -30.41 -46.25 -8.56
C SER A 6 -30.62 -44.86 -7.97
N THR A 7 -30.02 -44.60 -6.81
CA THR A 7 -29.98 -43.27 -6.20
C THR A 7 -29.03 -42.38 -7.00
N CYS A 8 -29.56 -41.48 -7.83
CA CYS A 8 -28.76 -40.49 -8.55
C CYS A 8 -28.31 -39.39 -7.57
N LEU A 9 -27.08 -39.51 -7.08
CA LEU A 9 -26.46 -38.49 -6.23
C LEU A 9 -26.04 -37.30 -7.11
N PHE A 10 -26.88 -36.26 -7.16
CA PHE A 10 -26.50 -34.98 -7.77
C PHE A 10 -25.43 -34.31 -6.90
N LEU A 11 -24.17 -34.45 -7.32
CA LEU A 11 -23.08 -33.59 -6.86
C LEU A 11 -23.36 -32.17 -7.35
N LEU A 12 -23.98 -31.37 -6.48
CA LEU A 12 -23.93 -29.91 -6.55
C LEU A 12 -22.48 -29.48 -6.32
N LEU A 13 -21.69 -29.50 -7.40
CA LEU A 13 -20.45 -28.75 -7.51
C LEU A 13 -20.81 -27.28 -7.34
N GLY A 14 -20.74 -26.80 -6.09
CA GLY A 14 -20.90 -25.39 -5.77
C GLY A 14 -19.79 -24.61 -6.44
N SER A 15 -20.05 -24.11 -7.65
CA SER A 15 -19.15 -23.20 -8.33
C SER A 15 -19.03 -21.94 -7.47
N ALA A 16 -17.88 -21.78 -6.80
CA ALA A 16 -17.53 -20.54 -6.14
C ALA A 16 -17.42 -19.47 -7.24
N THR A 17 -18.48 -18.69 -7.41
CA THR A 17 -18.50 -17.60 -8.38
C THR A 17 -17.62 -16.48 -7.85
N ALA A 18 -16.49 -16.25 -8.50
CA ALA A 18 -15.68 -15.05 -8.29
C ALA A 18 -16.56 -13.80 -8.34
N LEU A 19 -16.23 -12.79 -7.53
CA LEU A 19 -16.89 -11.50 -7.60
C LEU A 19 -16.57 -10.83 -8.94
N ASP A 20 -17.58 -10.24 -9.57
CA ASP A 20 -17.41 -9.59 -10.87
C ASP A 20 -16.47 -8.38 -10.73
N LYS A 21 -15.53 -8.21 -11.66
CA LYS A 21 -14.61 -7.07 -11.61
C LYS A 21 -15.36 -5.73 -11.63
N ILE A 22 -14.97 -4.79 -10.79
CA ILE A 22 -15.44 -3.41 -10.80
C ILE A 22 -14.52 -2.59 -11.71
N ILE A 23 -15.10 -1.82 -12.63
CA ILE A 23 -14.36 -1.02 -13.61
C ILE A 23 -14.77 0.45 -13.55
N VAL A 24 -13.83 1.35 -13.89
CA VAL A 24 -14.09 2.78 -14.02
C VAL A 24 -14.59 3.10 -15.43
N LYS A 25 -15.63 3.92 -15.53
CA LYS A 25 -16.02 4.58 -16.78
C LYS A 25 -16.40 6.03 -16.44
N GLY A 26 -15.63 6.99 -16.95
CA GLY A 26 -15.82 8.41 -16.60
C GLY A 26 -15.73 8.61 -15.09
N SER A 27 -16.68 9.35 -14.52
CA SER A 27 -16.70 9.68 -13.09
C SER A 27 -17.38 8.63 -12.18
N LYS A 28 -17.61 7.40 -12.66
CA LYS A 28 -18.36 6.37 -11.92
C LYS A 28 -17.72 4.97 -12.02
N PHE A 29 -17.85 4.18 -10.96
CA PHE A 29 -17.53 2.75 -10.94
C PHE A 29 -18.73 1.92 -11.39
N PHE A 30 -18.49 0.77 -12.04
CA PHE A 30 -19.52 -0.14 -12.51
C PHE A 30 -19.11 -1.60 -12.32
N ASN A 31 -20.06 -2.48 -12.00
CA ASN A 31 -19.85 -3.92 -12.13
C ASN A 31 -19.75 -4.27 -13.63
N SER A 32 -18.64 -4.90 -14.03
CA SER A 32 -18.30 -5.22 -15.43
C SER A 32 -19.27 -6.17 -16.14
N LYS A 33 -20.04 -6.97 -15.39
CA LYS A 33 -20.92 -8.03 -15.91
C LYS A 33 -22.40 -7.65 -15.86
N THR A 34 -22.86 -7.03 -14.77
CA THR A 34 -24.25 -6.56 -14.65
C THR A 34 -24.44 -5.20 -15.31
N GLY A 35 -23.38 -4.41 -15.44
CA GLY A 35 -23.45 -3.04 -15.95
C GLY A 35 -24.08 -2.05 -14.98
N SER A 36 -24.39 -2.44 -13.73
CA SER A 36 -24.90 -1.52 -12.71
C SER A 36 -23.77 -0.65 -12.15
N GLU A 37 -24.07 0.61 -11.87
CA GLU A 37 -23.19 1.48 -11.06
C GLU A 37 -22.89 0.84 -9.70
N PHE A 38 -21.64 0.95 -9.26
CA PHE A 38 -21.14 0.38 -8.01
C PHE A 38 -20.79 1.50 -7.03
N PHE A 39 -21.48 1.52 -5.89
CA PHE A 39 -21.17 2.43 -4.78
C PHE A 39 -20.38 1.70 -3.69
N VAL A 40 -19.31 2.33 -3.23
CA VAL A 40 -18.46 1.88 -2.13
C VAL A 40 -19.18 2.11 -0.80
N LYS A 41 -19.77 1.05 -0.24
CA LYS A 41 -20.21 0.96 1.16
C LYS A 41 -19.04 0.44 1.99
N GLY A 42 -18.08 1.33 2.22
CA GLY A 42 -16.75 0.98 2.72
C GLY A 42 -16.57 1.10 4.23
N ILE A 43 -15.55 0.40 4.74
CA ILE A 43 -14.99 0.62 6.08
C ILE A 43 -13.46 0.46 6.05
N ALA A 44 -12.74 1.25 6.86
CA ALA A 44 -11.31 1.10 7.08
C ALA A 44 -11.02 -0.14 7.95
N TYR A 45 -10.09 -0.99 7.52
CA TYR A 45 -9.71 -2.24 8.20
C TYR A 45 -8.20 -2.36 8.36
N GLN A 46 -7.72 -2.04 9.57
CA GLN A 46 -6.32 -2.13 9.96
C GLN A 46 -6.23 -2.43 11.48
N PRO A 47 -6.59 -3.65 11.95
CA PRO A 47 -6.37 -4.05 13.34
C PRO A 47 -4.90 -3.94 13.72
N GLU A 48 -4.58 -3.08 14.69
CA GLU A 48 -3.20 -2.87 15.17
C GLU A 48 -2.97 -3.50 16.55
N LYS A 49 -4.00 -3.48 17.40
CA LYS A 49 -3.96 -4.01 18.76
C LYS A 49 -3.49 -5.46 18.81
N GLY A 50 -2.27 -5.66 19.31
CA GLY A 50 -1.68 -6.99 19.49
C GLY A 50 -1.14 -7.64 18.22
N ASP A 51 -0.95 -6.89 17.13
CA ASP A 51 -0.21 -7.37 15.95
C ASP A 51 1.20 -7.84 16.38
N PRO A 52 1.64 -9.07 16.02
CA PRO A 52 2.96 -9.58 16.37
C PRO A 52 4.12 -8.91 15.62
N ASP A 53 3.87 -8.19 14.53
CA ASP A 53 4.85 -7.43 13.76
C ASP A 53 4.31 -6.03 13.39
N PRO A 54 4.24 -5.09 14.36
CA PRO A 54 3.73 -3.74 14.12
C PRO A 54 4.60 -2.92 13.15
N GLY A 55 5.80 -3.40 12.77
CA GLY A 55 6.63 -2.79 11.72
C GLY A 55 6.25 -3.24 10.31
N ASN A 56 5.58 -4.39 10.17
CA ASN A 56 5.09 -4.94 8.89
C ASN A 56 3.65 -5.46 9.05
N GLN A 57 2.78 -4.59 9.61
CA GLN A 57 1.36 -4.86 9.83
C GLN A 57 0.71 -5.45 8.57
N ASP A 58 -0.04 -6.53 8.74
CA ASP A 58 -0.77 -7.17 7.65
C ASP A 58 -2.04 -7.88 8.15
N PRO A 59 -3.18 -7.20 8.17
CA PRO A 59 -4.43 -7.79 8.62
C PRO A 59 -5.02 -8.76 7.60
N LEU A 60 -4.47 -8.82 6.38
CA LEU A 60 -4.81 -9.82 5.36
C LEU A 60 -3.90 -11.07 5.45
N ALA A 61 -2.97 -11.10 6.41
CA ALA A 61 -2.22 -12.28 6.80
C ALA A 61 -2.68 -12.87 8.16
N ASP A 62 -3.87 -12.49 8.63
CA ASP A 62 -4.56 -13.07 9.80
C ASP A 62 -5.82 -13.88 9.41
N PRO A 63 -5.68 -15.17 9.03
CA PRO A 63 -6.85 -16.00 8.71
C PRO A 63 -7.89 -16.10 9.83
N VAL A 64 -7.52 -15.88 11.09
CA VAL A 64 -8.47 -15.94 12.22
C VAL A 64 -9.29 -14.65 12.25
N GLY A 65 -8.62 -13.49 12.23
CA GLY A 65 -9.26 -12.17 12.17
C GLY A 65 -10.15 -12.00 10.92
N CYS A 66 -9.65 -12.35 9.74
CA CYS A 66 -10.45 -12.26 8.50
C CYS A 66 -11.70 -13.15 8.52
N SER A 67 -11.59 -14.37 9.05
CA SER A 67 -12.74 -15.30 9.16
C SER A 67 -13.76 -14.84 10.20
N ARG A 68 -13.31 -14.14 11.25
CA ARG A 68 -14.16 -13.48 12.25
C ARG A 68 -14.87 -12.27 11.64
N ASP A 69 -14.16 -11.41 10.91
CA ASP A 69 -14.65 -10.08 10.56
C ASP A 69 -15.44 -10.01 9.27
N ALA A 70 -15.07 -10.76 8.23
CA ALA A 70 -15.75 -10.70 6.94
C ALA A 70 -17.28 -10.99 7.01
N PRO A 71 -17.76 -12.00 7.77
CA PRO A 71 -19.20 -12.21 7.96
C PRO A 71 -19.88 -11.06 8.73
N ARG A 72 -19.18 -10.49 9.71
CA ARG A 72 -19.69 -9.40 10.56
C ARG A 72 -19.78 -8.08 9.78
N MET A 73 -18.82 -7.80 8.89
CA MET A 73 -18.88 -6.69 7.95
C MET A 73 -20.02 -6.84 6.93
N LYS A 74 -20.27 -8.06 6.46
CA LYS A 74 -21.43 -8.38 5.61
C LYS A 74 -22.76 -8.11 6.34
N GLU A 75 -22.88 -8.46 7.63
CA GLU A 75 -24.05 -8.09 8.47
C GLU A 75 -24.25 -6.56 8.56
N LEU A 76 -23.17 -5.77 8.59
CA LEU A 76 -23.23 -4.31 8.59
C LEU A 76 -23.66 -3.72 7.23
N GLY A 77 -23.66 -4.51 6.15
CA GLY A 77 -23.92 -4.04 4.78
C GLY A 77 -22.69 -3.46 4.07
N VAL A 78 -21.48 -3.74 4.56
CA VAL A 78 -20.20 -3.35 3.94
C VAL A 78 -19.97 -4.19 2.68
N ASN A 79 -19.50 -3.55 1.60
CA ASN A 79 -19.10 -4.22 0.36
C ASN A 79 -17.64 -3.96 -0.06
N VAL A 80 -16.89 -3.06 0.61
CA VAL A 80 -15.45 -2.87 0.38
C VAL A 80 -14.74 -2.63 1.72
N ILE A 81 -13.54 -3.17 1.90
CA ILE A 81 -12.61 -2.70 2.95
C ILE A 81 -11.45 -1.92 2.35
N ARG A 82 -11.02 -0.85 3.03
CA ARG A 82 -9.73 -0.19 2.76
C ARG A 82 -8.69 -0.74 3.72
N VAL A 83 -7.56 -1.20 3.19
CA VAL A 83 -6.43 -1.72 3.98
C VAL A 83 -5.18 -0.91 3.66
N TYR A 84 -4.53 -0.41 4.71
CA TYR A 84 -3.47 0.60 4.62
C TYR A 84 -2.08 -0.01 4.57
N GLN A 85 -1.87 -1.13 5.29
CA GLN A 85 -0.60 -1.85 5.31
C GLN A 85 -0.84 -3.35 5.13
N THR A 86 -0.01 -3.96 4.28
CA THR A 86 0.09 -5.40 4.06
C THR A 86 1.53 -5.74 3.67
N ASP A 87 2.01 -6.93 4.01
CA ASP A 87 3.33 -7.42 3.61
C ASP A 87 3.18 -8.32 2.38
N SER A 88 3.69 -7.83 1.25
CA SER A 88 3.66 -8.56 -0.04
C SER A 88 4.30 -9.95 0.01
N LYS A 89 5.13 -10.26 1.01
CA LYS A 89 5.82 -11.57 1.16
C LYS A 89 4.97 -12.62 1.87
N LYS A 90 3.88 -12.22 2.55
CA LYS A 90 2.96 -13.13 3.24
C LYS A 90 1.97 -13.75 2.24
N ASN A 91 1.27 -14.81 2.64
CA ASN A 91 0.20 -15.40 1.84
C ASN A 91 -1.16 -14.86 2.32
N HIS A 92 -1.95 -14.30 1.40
CA HIS A 92 -3.22 -13.66 1.71
C HIS A 92 -4.45 -14.50 1.32
N ASP A 93 -4.26 -15.67 0.70
CA ASP A 93 -5.33 -16.47 0.05
C ASP A 93 -6.55 -16.68 0.95
N LYS A 94 -6.31 -17.06 2.21
CA LYS A 94 -7.38 -17.35 3.18
C LYS A 94 -8.19 -16.10 3.53
N CYS A 95 -7.52 -14.98 3.76
CA CYS A 95 -8.17 -13.71 4.11
C CYS A 95 -8.93 -13.13 2.92
N VAL A 96 -8.26 -13.04 1.77
CA VAL A 96 -8.86 -12.47 0.56
C VAL A 96 -10.06 -13.30 0.12
N LYS A 97 -9.98 -14.64 0.22
CA LYS A 97 -11.13 -15.54 0.05
C LYS A 97 -12.23 -15.32 1.09
N ALA A 98 -11.92 -15.15 2.37
CA ALA A 98 -12.92 -14.90 3.41
C ALA A 98 -13.73 -13.61 3.13
N PHE A 99 -13.10 -12.55 2.63
CA PHE A 99 -13.79 -11.35 2.17
C PHE A 99 -14.58 -11.59 0.86
N ALA A 100 -14.01 -12.31 -0.12
CA ALA A 100 -14.68 -12.63 -1.38
C ALA A 100 -15.97 -13.46 -1.18
N ASP A 101 -15.92 -14.51 -0.35
CA ASP A 101 -17.07 -15.36 0.00
C ASP A 101 -18.18 -14.57 0.72
N ASN A 102 -17.83 -13.43 1.32
CA ASN A 102 -18.77 -12.50 1.95
C ASN A 102 -19.26 -11.37 1.03
N GLY A 103 -18.79 -11.30 -0.21
CA GLY A 103 -19.18 -10.25 -1.17
C GLY A 103 -18.41 -8.93 -0.99
N ILE A 104 -17.27 -8.97 -0.28
CA ILE A 104 -16.48 -7.80 0.09
C ILE A 104 -15.25 -7.69 -0.81
N TYR A 105 -15.10 -6.52 -1.43
CA TYR A 105 -13.93 -6.15 -2.22
C TYR A 105 -12.83 -5.50 -1.36
N LEU A 106 -11.63 -5.44 -1.90
CA LEU A 106 -10.46 -4.85 -1.26
C LEU A 106 -10.01 -3.60 -2.03
N MET A 107 -9.83 -2.48 -1.33
CA MET A 107 -9.07 -1.33 -1.81
C MET A 107 -7.78 -1.25 -1.00
N LEU A 108 -6.63 -1.24 -1.69
CA LEU A 108 -5.34 -1.43 -1.05
C LEU A 108 -4.45 -0.20 -1.26
N ASP A 109 -3.99 0.41 -0.18
CA ASP A 109 -2.87 1.35 -0.25
C ASP A 109 -1.59 0.55 -0.61
N ILE A 110 -0.87 1.00 -1.64
CA ILE A 110 0.34 0.31 -2.13
C ILE A 110 1.52 0.57 -1.21
N ALA A 111 1.59 1.79 -0.67
CA ALA A 111 2.60 2.19 0.30
C ALA A 111 2.52 1.37 1.60
N THR A 112 3.62 1.33 2.34
CA THR A 112 3.68 0.89 3.74
C THR A 112 4.44 1.91 4.56
N SER A 113 4.41 1.82 5.89
CA SER A 113 5.27 2.63 6.77
C SER A 113 6.76 2.58 6.40
N SER A 114 7.21 1.44 5.86
CA SER A 114 8.58 1.19 5.40
C SER A 114 8.85 1.51 3.92
N ASN A 115 7.82 1.58 3.07
CA ASN A 115 7.93 1.81 1.63
C ASN A 115 6.90 2.87 1.21
N ALA A 116 7.26 4.15 1.33
CA ALA A 116 6.40 5.26 0.97
C ALA A 116 7.20 6.44 0.40
N ILE A 117 6.53 7.31 -0.35
CA ILE A 117 7.09 8.61 -0.74
C ILE A 117 7.14 9.49 0.51
N VAL A 118 8.35 9.83 0.97
CA VAL A 118 8.55 10.65 2.18
C VAL A 118 8.23 12.12 1.88
N ARG A 119 7.12 12.64 2.43
CA ARG A 119 6.56 13.95 2.06
C ARG A 119 7.53 15.15 2.09
N ASN A 120 8.46 15.18 3.03
CA ASN A 120 9.42 16.28 3.21
C ASN A 120 10.65 16.17 2.29
N HIS A 121 10.99 14.96 1.87
CA HIS A 121 12.13 14.66 0.98
C HIS A 121 11.67 13.63 -0.07
N PRO A 122 10.70 13.99 -0.93
CA PRO A 122 10.03 13.02 -1.78
C PRO A 122 10.97 12.48 -2.85
N TYR A 123 10.91 11.17 -3.05
CA TYR A 123 11.56 10.48 -4.15
C TYR A 123 10.62 9.39 -4.67
N TRP A 124 10.77 9.07 -5.95
CA TRP A 124 10.19 7.91 -6.60
C TRP A 124 11.36 7.23 -7.32
N ASP A 125 11.84 6.14 -6.73
CA ASP A 125 13.09 5.50 -7.10
C ASP A 125 12.95 4.00 -7.44
N THR A 126 14.04 3.39 -7.85
CA THR A 126 14.13 1.97 -8.25
C THR A 126 13.66 1.03 -7.14
N ASP A 127 13.95 1.36 -5.89
CA ASP A 127 13.72 0.50 -4.74
C ASP A 127 12.23 0.57 -4.36
N LEU A 128 11.69 1.79 -4.27
CA LEU A 128 10.29 2.05 -3.97
C LEU A 128 9.36 1.54 -5.08
N PHE A 129 9.70 1.74 -6.36
CA PHE A 129 8.91 1.18 -7.47
C PHE A 129 8.95 -0.36 -7.47
N THR A 130 10.08 -0.96 -7.08
CA THR A 130 10.16 -2.42 -6.90
C THR A 130 9.27 -2.91 -5.76
N ALA A 131 9.25 -2.23 -4.62
CA ALA A 131 8.31 -2.54 -3.53
C ALA A 131 6.84 -2.43 -3.98
N PHE A 132 6.51 -1.40 -4.75
CA PHE A 132 5.15 -1.19 -5.26
C PHE A 132 4.72 -2.27 -6.27
N ARG A 133 5.61 -2.67 -7.20
CA ARG A 133 5.37 -3.82 -8.11
C ARG A 133 5.20 -5.13 -7.32
N ASN A 134 6.03 -5.36 -6.30
CA ASN A 134 5.94 -6.55 -5.45
C ASN A 134 4.60 -6.64 -4.69
N LYS A 135 4.04 -5.51 -4.21
CA LYS A 135 2.68 -5.42 -3.66
C LYS A 135 1.62 -5.77 -4.71
N ILE A 136 1.67 -5.13 -5.87
CA ILE A 136 0.66 -5.33 -6.93
C ILE A 136 0.59 -6.80 -7.31
N ASP A 137 1.73 -7.45 -7.55
CA ASP A 137 1.77 -8.86 -7.94
C ASP A 137 1.24 -9.82 -6.86
N ALA A 138 1.41 -9.48 -5.58
CA ALA A 138 0.86 -10.26 -4.46
C ALA A 138 -0.68 -10.24 -4.42
N PHE A 139 -1.31 -9.19 -4.96
CA PHE A 139 -2.76 -8.99 -4.87
C PHE A 139 -3.51 -9.04 -6.22
N SER A 140 -2.83 -8.84 -7.35
CA SER A 140 -3.46 -8.74 -8.68
C SER A 140 -4.10 -10.05 -9.17
N GLY A 141 -3.74 -11.18 -8.56
CA GLY A 141 -4.36 -12.49 -8.85
C GLY A 141 -5.75 -12.67 -8.24
N TYR A 142 -6.20 -11.80 -7.33
CA TYR A 142 -7.47 -11.95 -6.64
C TYR A 142 -8.60 -11.18 -7.34
N ASP A 143 -9.77 -11.83 -7.48
CA ASP A 143 -10.91 -11.24 -8.20
C ASP A 143 -11.54 -10.06 -7.46
N ASN A 144 -11.63 -10.13 -6.13
CA ASN A 144 -12.24 -9.10 -5.30
C ASN A 144 -11.32 -7.91 -4.95
N VAL A 145 -10.10 -7.83 -5.49
CA VAL A 145 -9.35 -6.56 -5.44
C VAL A 145 -9.99 -5.57 -6.40
N LEU A 146 -10.48 -4.44 -5.86
CA LEU A 146 -11.16 -3.38 -6.60
C LEU A 146 -10.16 -2.44 -7.25
N GLY A 147 -9.12 -2.03 -6.52
CA GLY A 147 -8.15 -1.05 -6.99
C GLY A 147 -7.12 -0.69 -5.93
N PHE A 148 -6.18 0.18 -6.31
CA PHE A 148 -5.02 0.54 -5.50
C PHE A 148 -4.91 2.04 -5.25
N ILE A 149 -4.39 2.43 -4.08
CA ILE A 149 -4.09 3.83 -3.73
C ILE A 149 -2.57 4.03 -3.75
N ALA A 150 -2.07 4.89 -4.63
CA ALA A 150 -0.63 5.13 -4.83
C ALA A 150 -0.01 6.08 -3.79
N GLY A 151 -0.84 6.80 -3.04
CA GLY A 151 -0.43 7.67 -1.94
C GLY A 151 -1.63 8.13 -1.12
N ASN A 152 -1.42 8.31 0.19
CA ASN A 152 -2.40 8.80 1.15
C ASN A 152 -1.78 9.97 1.92
N GLU A 153 -2.37 11.16 1.79
CA GLU A 153 -1.93 12.39 2.48
C GLU A 153 -0.41 12.64 2.42
N VAL A 154 0.16 12.44 1.22
CA VAL A 154 1.60 12.62 1.02
C VAL A 154 1.90 14.11 0.98
N ALA A 155 1.26 14.85 0.06
CA ALA A 155 1.12 16.29 0.19
C ALA A 155 -0.05 16.55 1.15
N ASN A 156 0.24 17.15 2.30
CA ASN A 156 -0.74 17.45 3.34
C ASN A 156 -0.68 18.90 3.84
N ASP A 157 0.31 19.68 3.40
CA ASP A 157 0.45 21.13 3.59
C ASP A 157 1.18 21.79 2.40
N VAL A 158 1.34 23.11 2.43
CA VAL A 158 2.06 23.87 1.37
C VAL A 158 3.50 23.40 1.17
N ALA A 159 4.21 23.07 2.26
CA ALA A 159 5.63 22.69 2.22
C ALA A 159 5.84 21.31 1.57
N THR A 160 4.85 20.43 1.67
CA THR A 160 4.85 19.05 1.18
C THR A 160 4.23 18.89 -0.21
N THR A 161 3.69 19.98 -0.81
CA THR A 161 3.23 19.98 -2.22
C THR A 161 4.22 19.42 -3.25
N PRO A 162 5.57 19.56 -3.12
CA PRO A 162 6.53 18.88 -4.01
C PRO A 162 6.29 17.38 -4.18
N SER A 163 5.82 16.71 -3.13
CA SER A 163 5.59 15.26 -3.13
C SER A 163 4.49 14.82 -4.10
N ALA A 164 3.53 15.69 -4.43
CA ALA A 164 2.46 15.40 -5.38
C ALA A 164 3.01 15.03 -6.77
N ALA A 165 4.13 15.63 -7.19
CA ALA A 165 4.79 15.29 -8.45
C ALA A 165 5.31 13.84 -8.48
N PHE A 166 5.79 13.35 -7.35
CA PHE A 166 6.30 11.98 -7.19
C PHE A 166 5.17 10.97 -7.09
N VAL A 167 4.07 11.29 -6.39
CA VAL A 167 2.87 10.44 -6.37
C VAL A 167 2.27 10.36 -7.78
N LYS A 168 2.22 11.46 -8.54
CA LYS A 168 1.71 11.47 -9.91
C LYS A 168 2.61 10.68 -10.88
N ALA A 169 3.93 10.71 -10.70
CA ALA A 169 4.85 9.81 -11.39
C ALA A 169 4.65 8.33 -10.99
N ALA A 170 4.41 8.04 -9.71
CA ALA A 170 4.10 6.69 -9.26
C ALA A 170 2.82 6.16 -9.92
N ILE A 171 1.74 6.95 -9.97
CA ILE A 171 0.49 6.60 -10.67
C ILE A 171 0.78 6.23 -12.13
N ARG A 172 1.52 7.08 -12.88
CA ARG A 172 1.94 6.80 -14.26
C ARG A 172 2.65 5.46 -14.40
N ASP A 173 3.63 5.21 -13.54
CA ASP A 173 4.52 4.06 -13.65
C ASP A 173 3.85 2.76 -13.18
N ILE A 174 2.97 2.84 -12.18
CA ILE A 174 2.09 1.74 -11.77
C ILE A 174 1.11 1.40 -12.90
N LYS A 175 0.43 2.37 -13.49
CA LYS A 175 -0.52 2.13 -14.59
C LYS A 175 0.20 1.57 -15.82
N GLY A 176 1.40 2.06 -16.11
CA GLY A 176 2.30 1.47 -17.10
C GLY A 176 2.63 0.00 -16.81
N TYR A 177 2.97 -0.34 -15.56
CA TYR A 177 3.26 -1.71 -15.13
C TYR A 177 2.04 -2.64 -15.23
N LEU A 178 0.87 -2.19 -14.75
CA LEU A 178 -0.39 -2.92 -14.87
C LEU A 178 -0.71 -3.22 -16.35
N LYS A 179 -0.61 -2.20 -17.21
CA LYS A 179 -0.83 -2.31 -18.65
C LYS A 179 0.15 -3.26 -19.34
N ALA A 180 1.43 -3.21 -18.99
CA ALA A 180 2.45 -4.14 -19.49
C ALA A 180 2.14 -5.60 -19.13
N ASN A 181 1.62 -5.84 -17.93
CA ASN A 181 1.22 -7.15 -17.43
C ASN A 181 -0.24 -7.53 -17.75
N LYS A 182 -0.96 -6.70 -18.54
CA LYS A 182 -2.38 -6.89 -18.93
C LYS A 182 -3.36 -6.94 -17.74
N LEU A 183 -2.97 -6.36 -16.62
CA LEU A 183 -3.80 -6.20 -15.43
C LEU A 183 -4.69 -4.96 -15.56
N GLN A 184 -5.92 -5.04 -15.08
CA GLN A 184 -6.89 -3.95 -15.13
C GLN A 184 -7.38 -3.62 -13.72
N PHE A 185 -6.67 -2.72 -13.06
CA PHE A 185 -7.02 -2.17 -11.76
C PHE A 185 -6.90 -0.65 -11.81
N PRO A 186 -7.88 0.10 -11.29
CA PRO A 186 -7.78 1.54 -11.17
C PRO A 186 -6.78 1.92 -10.07
N VAL A 187 -6.00 2.98 -10.31
CA VAL A 187 -4.98 3.51 -9.40
C VAL A 187 -5.33 4.94 -9.01
N GLY A 188 -5.61 5.16 -7.74
CA GLY A 188 -6.06 6.45 -7.20
C GLY A 188 -5.09 7.10 -6.22
N TYR A 189 -5.52 8.25 -5.69
CA TYR A 189 -4.87 9.00 -4.61
C TYR A 189 -5.89 9.30 -3.51
N ALA A 190 -5.46 9.31 -2.25
CA ALA A 190 -6.26 9.79 -1.12
C ALA A 190 -5.65 11.07 -0.53
N SER A 191 -6.45 12.13 -0.45
CA SER A 191 -6.05 13.46 0.01
C SER A 191 -6.63 13.77 1.39
N ASN A 192 -5.95 14.64 2.14
CA ASN A 192 -6.56 15.35 3.26
C ASN A 192 -7.40 16.55 2.74
N ASP A 193 -8.18 17.16 3.63
CA ASP A 193 -8.98 18.37 3.38
C ASP A 193 -8.24 19.66 3.80
N GLU A 194 -6.94 19.80 3.47
CA GLU A 194 -6.17 21.01 3.83
C GLU A 194 -6.56 22.21 2.92
N PRO A 195 -7.20 23.28 3.45
CA PRO A 195 -7.77 24.33 2.62
C PRO A 195 -6.76 25.12 1.77
N SER A 196 -5.48 25.16 2.15
CA SER A 196 -4.46 25.89 1.40
C SER A 196 -3.98 25.20 0.11
N ILE A 197 -4.23 23.88 -0.03
CA ILE A 197 -3.73 23.07 -1.15
C ILE A 197 -4.78 22.16 -1.81
N ARG A 198 -5.92 21.89 -1.19
CA ARG A 198 -6.87 20.86 -1.65
C ARG A 198 -7.41 21.10 -3.07
N ASP A 199 -7.69 22.35 -3.43
CA ASP A 199 -8.16 22.73 -4.77
C ASP A 199 -7.09 22.39 -5.82
N GLN A 200 -5.83 22.72 -5.52
CA GLN A 200 -4.67 22.41 -6.36
C GLN A 200 -4.41 20.91 -6.43
N LEU A 201 -4.49 20.16 -5.32
CA LEU A 201 -4.29 18.72 -5.31
C LEU A 201 -5.33 18.00 -6.19
N LYS A 202 -6.61 18.33 -5.99
CA LYS A 202 -7.73 17.84 -6.81
C LYS A 202 -7.43 18.04 -8.29
N ASP A 203 -7.23 19.29 -8.72
CA ASP A 203 -7.00 19.58 -10.13
C ASP A 203 -5.71 18.92 -10.66
N TYR A 204 -4.64 18.89 -9.86
CA TYR A 204 -3.35 18.34 -10.26
C TYR A 204 -3.40 16.84 -10.58
N PHE A 205 -4.16 16.03 -9.84
CA PHE A 205 -4.22 14.59 -10.10
C PHE A 205 -5.04 14.17 -11.33
N VAL A 206 -5.79 15.09 -11.95
CA VAL A 206 -6.58 14.85 -13.19
C VAL A 206 -6.21 15.74 -14.39
N CYS A 207 -5.24 16.64 -14.23
CA CYS A 207 -4.79 17.54 -15.30
C CYS A 207 -3.65 16.96 -16.15
N GLY A 208 -3.36 17.62 -17.28
CA GLY A 208 -2.16 17.39 -18.10
C GLY A 208 -2.42 16.59 -19.38
N SER A 209 -1.36 16.34 -20.16
CA SER A 209 -1.45 15.59 -21.43
C SER A 209 -1.15 14.09 -21.30
N ASP A 210 -0.48 13.68 -20.22
CA ASP A 210 -0.20 12.27 -19.93
C ASP A 210 -1.38 11.64 -19.18
N GLN A 211 -2.19 10.87 -19.90
CA GLN A 211 -3.36 10.17 -19.36
C GLN A 211 -3.00 9.00 -18.44
N GLU A 212 -1.80 8.42 -18.57
CA GLU A 212 -1.34 7.37 -17.67
C GLU A 212 -0.99 7.98 -16.31
N ALA A 213 -0.50 9.23 -16.28
CA ALA A 213 -0.21 9.98 -15.07
C ALA A 213 -1.44 10.58 -14.35
N MET A 214 -2.65 10.46 -14.90
CA MET A 214 -3.87 10.85 -14.21
C MET A 214 -4.31 9.73 -13.25
N ALA A 215 -4.81 10.10 -12.07
CA ALA A 215 -5.46 9.15 -11.16
C ALA A 215 -6.74 8.58 -11.79
N ASP A 216 -7.06 7.32 -11.51
CA ASP A 216 -8.30 6.68 -11.99
C ASP A 216 -9.49 6.87 -11.02
N PHE A 217 -9.21 7.30 -9.79
CA PHE A 217 -10.19 7.78 -8.80
C PHE A 217 -9.52 8.71 -7.78
N TYR A 218 -10.30 9.54 -7.09
CA TYR A 218 -9.82 10.49 -6.10
C TYR A 218 -10.53 10.28 -4.75
N GLY A 219 -9.74 10.13 -3.69
CA GLY A 219 -10.21 10.00 -2.31
C GLY A 219 -10.04 11.31 -1.54
N ILE A 220 -11.02 11.64 -0.70
CA ILE A 220 -10.96 12.73 0.28
C ILE A 220 -11.17 12.14 1.68
N ASN A 221 -10.24 12.39 2.59
CA ASN A 221 -10.42 12.11 4.02
C ASN A 221 -11.17 13.29 4.65
N LEU A 222 -12.49 13.18 4.79
CA LEU A 222 -13.40 14.30 5.08
C LEU A 222 -14.15 14.11 6.40
N TYR A 223 -13.70 14.83 7.43
CA TYR A 223 -14.19 14.72 8.80
C TYR A 223 -15.08 15.90 9.25
N THR A 224 -15.75 16.61 8.33
CA THR A 224 -16.50 17.84 8.67
C THR A 224 -17.87 17.60 9.32
N TRP A 225 -18.44 16.40 9.24
CA TRP A 225 -19.70 16.05 9.89
C TRP A 225 -19.47 15.59 11.33
N CYS A 226 -19.42 16.53 12.27
CA CYS A 226 -18.97 16.28 13.65
C CYS A 226 -20.06 16.26 14.74
N SER A 227 -21.33 16.54 14.43
CA SER A 227 -22.42 16.46 15.41
C SER A 227 -23.72 15.89 14.83
N ASN A 228 -24.56 15.38 15.73
CA ASN A 228 -25.79 14.65 15.43
C ASN A 228 -26.94 15.56 14.94
N ASP A 229 -26.78 16.88 15.07
CA ASP A 229 -27.67 17.94 14.59
C ASP A 229 -27.18 18.61 13.30
N MET A 230 -26.03 18.20 12.74
CA MET A 230 -25.60 18.69 11.43
C MET A 230 -26.53 18.25 10.30
N THR A 231 -26.57 19.08 9.26
CA THR A 231 -27.26 18.82 8.00
C THR A 231 -26.24 18.75 6.87
N PHE A 232 -26.71 18.43 5.66
CA PHE A 232 -25.90 18.44 4.44
C PHE A 232 -25.25 19.80 4.16
N GLU A 233 -25.91 20.90 4.55
CA GLU A 233 -25.40 22.27 4.42
C GLU A 233 -24.44 22.64 5.54
N THR A 234 -24.78 22.37 6.81
CA THR A 234 -23.98 22.81 7.96
C THR A 234 -22.71 22.00 8.18
N SER A 235 -22.68 20.72 7.75
CA SER A 235 -21.47 19.91 7.62
C SER A 235 -20.54 20.34 6.47
N GLY A 236 -21.01 21.22 5.58
CA GLY A 236 -20.29 21.64 4.38
C GLY A 236 -20.33 20.64 3.22
N TYR A 237 -20.98 19.47 3.35
CA TYR A 237 -21.08 18.47 2.28
C TYR A 237 -21.72 19.05 1.00
N GLN A 238 -22.69 19.97 1.13
CA GLN A 238 -23.25 20.70 -0.02
C GLN A 238 -22.18 21.44 -0.85
N LYS A 239 -21.19 22.07 -0.19
CA LYS A 239 -20.10 22.77 -0.88
C LYS A 239 -19.16 21.80 -1.57
N VAL A 240 -18.87 20.66 -0.92
CA VAL A 240 -18.06 19.58 -1.48
C VAL A 240 -18.73 18.97 -2.72
N VAL A 241 -20.05 18.75 -2.71
CA VAL A 241 -20.79 18.31 -3.92
C VAL A 241 -20.68 19.34 -5.04
N GLN A 242 -20.86 20.63 -4.74
CA GLN A 242 -20.72 21.71 -5.73
C GLN A 242 -19.30 21.75 -6.32
N GLU A 243 -18.27 21.54 -5.49
CA GLU A 243 -16.86 21.59 -5.89
C GLU A 243 -16.45 20.42 -6.82
N TYR A 244 -16.99 19.22 -6.58
CA TYR A 244 -16.70 18.02 -7.38
C TYR A 244 -17.75 17.74 -8.47
N THR A 245 -18.76 18.60 -8.64
CA THR A 245 -19.75 18.47 -9.72
C THR A 245 -19.06 18.55 -11.09
N GLY A 246 -19.17 17.47 -11.87
CA GLY A 246 -18.52 17.37 -13.18
C GLY A 246 -17.03 17.01 -13.12
N TYR A 247 -16.52 16.53 -11.98
CA TYR A 247 -15.16 16.01 -11.89
C TYR A 247 -14.96 14.76 -12.77
N ASN A 248 -13.75 14.56 -13.30
CA ASN A 248 -13.51 13.64 -14.41
C ASN A 248 -13.46 12.15 -14.05
N ILE A 249 -13.24 11.84 -12.78
CA ILE A 249 -13.00 10.48 -12.26
C ILE A 249 -13.87 10.25 -11.01
N PRO A 250 -14.11 8.99 -10.60
CA PRO A 250 -14.87 8.70 -9.40
C PRO A 250 -14.26 9.38 -8.17
N VAL A 251 -15.12 10.01 -7.37
CA VAL A 251 -14.73 10.62 -6.09
C VAL A 251 -15.25 9.76 -4.96
N LEU A 252 -14.41 9.50 -3.97
CA LEU A 252 -14.72 8.75 -2.76
C LEU A 252 -14.46 9.61 -1.54
N LEU A 253 -15.26 9.45 -0.48
CA LEU A 253 -14.78 9.78 0.86
C LEU A 253 -13.84 8.65 1.30
N SER A 254 -12.55 8.79 1.06
CA SER A 254 -11.56 7.73 1.37
C SER A 254 -11.44 7.47 2.87
N GLU A 255 -11.85 8.45 3.68
CA GLU A 255 -12.19 8.33 5.09
C GLU A 255 -13.31 9.32 5.46
N TYR A 256 -14.17 8.95 6.41
CA TYR A 256 -15.10 9.84 7.10
C TYR A 256 -15.49 9.27 8.48
N GLY A 257 -16.22 10.05 9.30
CA GLY A 257 -16.79 9.58 10.57
C GLY A 257 -16.22 10.29 11.80
N CYS A 258 -16.33 11.62 11.85
CA CYS A 258 -15.80 12.45 12.94
C CYS A 258 -16.29 12.01 14.33
N ILE A 259 -15.37 11.93 15.30
CA ILE A 259 -15.64 11.48 16.68
C ILE A 259 -15.83 12.62 17.70
N ALA A 260 -15.92 13.88 17.26
CA ALA A 260 -16.06 15.03 18.17
C ALA A 260 -17.34 14.98 19.03
N GLN A 261 -18.39 14.29 18.55
CA GLN A 261 -19.54 13.86 19.34
C GLN A 261 -19.73 12.35 19.23
N ARG A 262 -19.76 11.64 20.37
CA ARG A 262 -20.05 10.21 20.45
C ARG A 262 -21.28 9.91 21.32
N PRO A 263 -22.02 8.81 21.08
CA PRO A 263 -21.86 7.91 19.94
C PRO A 263 -22.25 8.59 18.62
N ARG A 264 -21.50 8.30 17.55
CA ARG A 264 -21.77 8.79 16.19
C ARG A 264 -23.13 8.30 15.71
N SER A 265 -23.98 9.20 15.22
CA SER A 265 -25.28 8.87 14.61
C SER A 265 -25.21 8.46 13.13
N PHE A 266 -24.00 8.54 12.56
CA PHE A 266 -23.70 8.28 11.14
C PHE A 266 -24.61 9.07 10.17
N GLY A 267 -24.83 10.35 10.48
CA GLY A 267 -25.53 11.31 9.61
C GLY A 267 -24.80 11.53 8.28
N ASP A 268 -23.47 11.58 8.33
CA ASP A 268 -22.56 11.54 7.17
C ASP A 268 -22.84 10.37 6.23
N THR A 269 -23.02 9.16 6.76
CA THR A 269 -23.29 7.95 5.97
C THR A 269 -24.64 8.07 5.28
N LYS A 270 -25.67 8.63 5.95
CA LYS A 270 -26.98 8.88 5.32
C LYS A 270 -26.86 9.91 4.20
N ALA A 271 -26.09 10.97 4.43
CA ALA A 271 -25.87 12.01 3.43
C ALA A 271 -25.07 11.48 2.23
N LEU A 272 -23.98 10.75 2.44
CA LEU A 272 -23.11 10.16 1.41
C LEU A 272 -23.85 9.30 0.39
N PHE A 273 -24.94 8.65 0.80
CA PHE A 273 -25.79 7.83 -0.07
C PHE A 273 -27.14 8.47 -0.41
N SER A 274 -27.30 9.79 -0.24
CA SER A 274 -28.43 10.56 -0.77
C SER A 274 -28.29 10.76 -2.28
N ASP A 275 -29.37 11.15 -2.96
CA ASP A 275 -29.32 11.48 -4.40
C ASP A 275 -28.37 12.67 -4.68
N ASP A 276 -28.29 13.65 -3.77
CA ASP A 276 -27.39 14.81 -3.91
C ASP A 276 -25.92 14.37 -3.92
N MET A 277 -25.48 13.58 -2.93
CA MET A 277 -24.09 13.09 -2.89
C MET A 277 -23.81 12.09 -4.01
N THR A 278 -24.69 11.11 -4.25
CA THR A 278 -24.46 10.02 -5.23
C THR A 278 -24.50 10.47 -6.69
N SER A 279 -24.99 11.68 -6.94
CA SER A 279 -24.82 12.33 -8.25
C SER A 279 -23.34 12.60 -8.59
N VAL A 280 -22.46 12.74 -7.58
CA VAL A 280 -21.04 13.09 -7.71
C VAL A 280 -20.11 12.03 -7.10
N PHE A 281 -20.39 11.59 -5.87
CA PHE A 281 -19.58 10.65 -5.09
C PHE A 281 -19.99 9.20 -5.32
N SER A 282 -18.99 8.32 -5.43
CA SER A 282 -19.17 6.87 -5.57
C SER A 282 -19.17 6.13 -4.23
N GLY A 283 -19.53 6.80 -3.13
CA GLY A 283 -19.47 6.27 -1.76
C GLY A 283 -18.16 6.59 -1.03
N GLY A 284 -17.76 5.74 -0.09
CA GLY A 284 -16.60 5.99 0.77
C GLY A 284 -16.44 5.00 1.92
N PHE A 285 -15.44 5.22 2.77
CA PHE A 285 -15.04 4.34 3.87
C PHE A 285 -15.21 5.00 5.24
N MET A 286 -16.01 4.39 6.12
CA MET A 286 -16.09 4.83 7.51
C MET A 286 -14.78 4.46 8.24
N TYR A 287 -14.19 5.43 8.93
CA TYR A 287 -12.99 5.26 9.74
C TYR A 287 -13.38 5.06 11.22
N MET A 288 -13.13 3.90 11.85
CA MET A 288 -12.63 2.64 11.30
C MET A 288 -13.29 1.44 11.99
N TYR A 289 -13.01 0.22 11.53
CA TYR A 289 -13.60 -0.98 12.12
C TYR A 289 -13.12 -1.22 13.56
N THR A 290 -11.82 -1.32 13.79
CA THR A 290 -11.23 -1.66 15.09
C THR A 290 -10.96 -0.45 15.99
N GLN A 291 -11.10 -0.65 17.29
CA GLN A 291 -10.87 0.33 18.34
C GLN A 291 -9.40 0.31 18.75
N GLU A 292 -8.66 1.24 18.16
CA GLU A 292 -7.25 1.51 18.46
C GLU A 292 -7.14 2.71 19.44
N PRO A 293 -5.95 3.17 19.85
CA PRO A 293 -5.78 4.33 20.76
C PRO A 293 -6.30 5.67 20.23
N ASN A 294 -6.84 5.72 19.02
CA ASN A 294 -7.39 6.90 18.35
C ASN A 294 -8.90 7.11 18.56
N ASP A 295 -9.60 6.18 19.23
CA ASP A 295 -11.04 6.22 19.52
C ASP A 295 -12.00 6.20 18.32
N TYR A 296 -11.56 5.75 17.15
CA TYR A 296 -12.40 5.66 15.94
C TYR A 296 -13.17 4.35 15.73
N GLY A 297 -12.91 3.32 16.55
CA GLY A 297 -13.42 1.97 16.30
C GLY A 297 -14.90 1.74 16.60
N ILE A 298 -15.46 0.70 15.97
CA ILE A 298 -16.79 0.14 16.26
C ILE A 298 -16.75 -1.29 16.84
N VAL A 299 -15.60 -1.97 16.81
CA VAL A 299 -15.34 -3.20 17.58
C VAL A 299 -14.04 -3.08 18.38
N ASP A 300 -14.01 -3.64 19.59
CA ASP A 300 -12.75 -3.88 20.31
C ASP A 300 -12.31 -5.33 20.07
N VAL A 301 -11.10 -5.49 19.52
CA VAL A 301 -10.51 -6.79 19.18
C VAL A 301 -8.99 -6.71 19.08
N SER A 302 -8.32 -7.85 19.26
CA SER A 302 -6.89 -8.01 18.99
C SER A 302 -6.63 -8.85 17.75
N TYR A 303 -5.47 -8.64 17.10
CA TYR A 303 -4.94 -9.50 16.04
C TYR A 303 -4.93 -10.98 16.47
N GLY A 304 -5.29 -11.89 15.57
CA GLY A 304 -5.26 -13.34 15.78
C GLY A 304 -6.34 -13.91 16.72
N ASN A 305 -7.20 -13.08 17.31
CA ASN A 305 -8.27 -13.54 18.20
C ASN A 305 -9.50 -14.04 17.42
N SER A 306 -10.15 -15.13 17.84
CA SER A 306 -11.41 -15.60 17.22
C SER A 306 -12.63 -14.74 17.59
N ASP A 307 -12.58 -14.03 18.71
CA ASP A 307 -13.70 -13.26 19.27
C ASP A 307 -13.44 -11.75 19.25
N LEU A 308 -14.53 -10.97 19.31
CA LEU A 308 -14.51 -9.51 19.41
C LEU A 308 -15.64 -8.98 20.29
N THR A 309 -15.47 -7.76 20.80
CA THR A 309 -16.52 -7.02 21.49
C THR A 309 -17.12 -5.99 20.54
N LYS A 310 -18.43 -6.08 20.26
CA LYS A 310 -19.15 -5.04 19.50
C LYS A 310 -19.33 -3.80 20.40
N LEU A 311 -18.89 -2.63 19.94
CA LEU A 311 -19.05 -1.36 20.67
C LEU A 311 -20.40 -0.70 20.34
N ALA A 312 -20.76 0.34 21.08
CA ALA A 312 -22.06 1.02 20.96
C ALA A 312 -22.38 1.53 19.55
N GLU A 313 -21.35 1.91 18.78
CA GLU A 313 -21.49 2.42 17.41
C GLU A 313 -21.66 1.31 16.35
N TYR A 314 -21.39 0.04 16.66
CA TYR A 314 -21.50 -1.08 15.72
C TYR A 314 -22.91 -1.21 15.14
N SER A 315 -23.92 -1.29 16.03
CA SER A 315 -25.32 -1.44 15.61
C SER A 315 -25.82 -0.18 14.93
N ILE A 316 -25.41 1.01 15.39
CA ILE A 316 -25.83 2.29 14.78
C ILE A 316 -25.32 2.39 13.35
N PHE A 317 -24.05 2.05 13.09
CA PHE A 317 -23.49 2.03 11.74
C PHE A 317 -24.22 1.02 10.84
N GLY A 318 -24.39 -0.22 11.30
CA GLY A 318 -25.10 -1.27 10.55
C GLY A 318 -26.56 -0.91 10.27
N ASP A 319 -27.26 -0.30 11.23
CA ASP A 319 -28.64 0.17 11.07
C ASP A 319 -28.77 1.29 10.05
N VAL A 320 -27.73 2.07 9.83
CA VAL A 320 -27.70 3.14 8.82
C VAL A 320 -27.31 2.57 7.47
N LEU A 321 -26.20 1.83 7.37
CA LEU A 321 -25.65 1.34 6.11
C LEU A 321 -26.52 0.27 5.42
N ASN A 322 -27.30 -0.49 6.18
CA ASN A 322 -28.32 -1.40 5.64
C ASN A 322 -29.57 -0.67 5.12
N LYS A 323 -29.83 0.59 5.52
CA LYS A 323 -31.00 1.37 5.08
C LYS A 323 -30.73 2.25 3.86
N VAL A 324 -29.46 2.54 3.53
CA VAL A 324 -29.14 3.35 2.35
C VAL A 324 -29.25 2.54 1.05
N SER A 325 -29.94 3.11 0.07
CA SER A 325 -30.23 2.50 -1.23
C SER A 325 -30.00 3.53 -2.34
N PRO A 326 -28.73 3.79 -2.72
CA PRO A 326 -28.39 4.84 -3.68
C PRO A 326 -28.89 4.53 -5.10
N ASN A 327 -29.41 5.55 -5.79
CA ASN A 327 -29.97 5.41 -7.13
C ASN A 327 -28.87 5.47 -8.20
N GLY A 328 -28.33 4.31 -8.59
CA GLY A 328 -27.29 4.20 -9.61
C GLY A 328 -27.80 4.24 -11.06
N VAL A 329 -26.90 4.55 -12.00
CA VAL A 329 -27.16 4.44 -13.45
C VAL A 329 -26.66 3.12 -14.05
N SER A 330 -27.13 2.79 -15.26
CA SER A 330 -26.55 1.70 -16.05
C SER A 330 -25.34 2.19 -16.86
N MET A 331 -24.28 1.39 -16.90
CA MET A 331 -23.07 1.65 -17.68
C MET A 331 -23.37 1.88 -19.17
N SER A 332 -24.38 1.22 -19.74
CA SER A 332 -24.76 1.38 -21.15
C SER A 332 -25.53 2.67 -21.43
N SER A 333 -26.30 3.17 -20.45
CA SER A 333 -27.00 4.47 -20.54
C SER A 333 -26.12 5.66 -20.12
N TYR A 334 -25.10 5.41 -19.29
CA TYR A 334 -24.20 6.44 -18.78
C TYR A 334 -23.37 7.08 -19.90
N LYS A 335 -23.58 8.38 -20.06
CA LYS A 335 -22.83 9.27 -20.96
C LYS A 335 -21.92 10.14 -20.10
N PHE A 336 -20.67 10.25 -20.53
CA PHE A 336 -19.65 11.06 -19.88
C PHE A 336 -18.90 11.88 -20.93
N SER A 337 -18.55 13.11 -20.58
CA SER A 337 -17.60 13.94 -21.30
C SER A 337 -16.63 14.48 -20.28
N ALA A 338 -15.33 14.27 -20.49
CA ALA A 338 -14.32 14.86 -19.62
C ALA A 338 -14.32 16.38 -19.78
N ASN A 339 -14.24 17.09 -18.66
CA ASN A 339 -13.95 18.51 -18.61
C ASN A 339 -12.43 18.71 -18.77
N ASN A 340 -12.03 19.81 -19.41
CA ASN A 340 -10.61 20.17 -19.47
C ASN A 340 -10.18 20.77 -18.12
N VAL A 341 -9.32 20.07 -17.38
CA VAL A 341 -8.77 20.54 -16.10
C VAL A 341 -7.38 21.10 -16.35
N ASN A 342 -7.20 22.39 -16.06
CA ASN A 342 -5.90 23.04 -16.15
C ASN A 342 -5.06 22.63 -14.94
N CYS A 343 -3.79 22.29 -15.16
CA CYS A 343 -2.90 22.02 -14.03
C CYS A 343 -2.60 23.31 -13.25
N PRO A 344 -2.55 23.27 -11.91
CA PRO A 344 -2.09 24.38 -11.10
C PRO A 344 -0.67 24.81 -11.50
N SER A 345 -0.47 26.12 -11.66
CA SER A 345 0.85 26.69 -11.91
C SER A 345 1.64 26.83 -10.62
N ALA A 346 2.97 26.73 -10.69
CA ALA A 346 3.84 26.92 -9.54
C ALA A 346 3.64 28.32 -8.92
N SER A 347 3.50 28.38 -7.60
CA SER A 347 3.13 29.57 -6.82
C SER A 347 3.75 29.52 -5.42
N ASP A 348 3.26 30.34 -4.48
CA ASP A 348 3.63 30.23 -3.07
C ASP A 348 2.90 29.14 -2.29
N SER A 349 1.66 28.79 -2.69
CA SER A 349 0.91 27.67 -2.12
C SER A 349 1.11 26.35 -2.88
N TRP A 350 1.75 26.36 -4.05
CA TRP A 350 1.91 25.18 -4.89
C TRP A 350 3.33 25.09 -5.49
N LYS A 351 4.16 24.19 -4.97
CA LYS A 351 5.60 24.11 -5.32
C LYS A 351 5.92 23.07 -6.40
N VAL A 352 5.01 22.87 -7.35
CA VAL A 352 5.16 21.91 -8.46
C VAL A 352 4.90 22.58 -9.81
N ASN A 353 5.82 22.38 -10.76
CA ASN A 353 5.64 22.72 -12.16
C ASN A 353 4.68 21.73 -12.84
N PRO A 354 3.65 22.20 -13.54
CA PRO A 354 2.63 21.33 -14.11
C PRO A 354 3.09 20.50 -15.32
N ASN A 355 4.19 20.88 -15.99
CA ASN A 355 4.53 20.35 -17.31
C ASN A 355 5.52 19.17 -17.28
N THR A 356 6.18 18.92 -16.16
CA THR A 356 7.21 17.88 -16.03
C THR A 356 6.97 17.03 -14.78
N LEU A 357 7.07 15.72 -14.94
CA LEU A 357 7.08 14.75 -13.85
C LEU A 357 8.47 14.12 -13.68
N PRO A 358 8.80 13.60 -12.49
CA PRO A 358 9.93 12.69 -12.31
C PRO A 358 9.98 11.60 -13.41
N PRO A 359 11.15 11.32 -14.02
CA PRO A 359 11.29 10.23 -14.97
C PRO A 359 10.98 8.88 -14.32
N THR A 360 10.46 7.92 -15.09
CA THR A 360 10.23 6.55 -14.62
C THR A 360 11.53 5.92 -14.15
N PRO A 361 11.55 5.23 -12.99
CA PRO A 361 12.74 4.53 -12.52
C PRO A 361 13.29 3.50 -13.52
N SER A 362 14.62 3.40 -13.56
CA SER A 362 15.34 2.46 -14.42
C SER A 362 16.58 1.95 -13.68
N THR A 363 16.51 0.73 -13.17
CA THR A 363 17.64 0.04 -12.55
C THR A 363 18.82 -0.04 -13.53
N GLN A 364 18.53 -0.33 -14.81
CA GLN A 364 19.55 -0.35 -15.87
C GLN A 364 20.26 0.99 -16.10
N ALA A 365 19.56 2.13 -15.95
CA ALA A 365 20.17 3.45 -16.04
C ALA A 365 21.10 3.73 -14.86
N CYS A 366 20.68 3.33 -13.65
CA CYS A 366 21.46 3.47 -12.43
C CYS A 366 22.73 2.60 -12.43
N ASP A 367 22.62 1.34 -12.86
CA ASP A 367 23.76 0.45 -13.03
C ASP A 367 24.72 0.98 -14.10
N CYS A 368 24.20 1.45 -15.24
CA CYS A 368 25.00 2.08 -16.28
C CYS A 368 25.74 3.32 -15.77
N MET A 369 25.06 4.17 -14.99
CA MET A 369 25.67 5.33 -14.33
C MET A 369 26.82 4.89 -13.42
N ARG A 370 26.60 3.94 -12.49
CA ARG A 370 27.63 3.44 -11.58
C ARG A 370 28.84 2.85 -12.31
N ASN A 371 28.59 2.14 -13.41
CA ASN A 371 29.61 1.57 -14.28
C ASN A 371 30.45 2.62 -15.05
N SER A 372 30.02 3.89 -15.06
CA SER A 372 30.80 5.02 -15.62
C SER A 372 31.66 5.77 -14.60
N LEU A 373 31.49 5.48 -13.31
CA LEU A 373 32.16 6.21 -12.22
C LEU A 373 33.59 5.71 -12.00
N SER A 374 34.50 6.64 -11.74
CA SER A 374 35.89 6.37 -11.36
C SER A 374 36.11 6.20 -9.85
N CYS A 375 35.09 6.49 -9.05
CA CYS A 375 34.99 6.14 -7.63
C CYS A 375 33.56 5.63 -7.39
N ASN A 376 33.39 4.42 -6.86
CA ASN A 376 32.08 3.90 -6.45
C ASN A 376 32.03 3.77 -4.92
N LEU A 377 30.84 3.87 -4.33
CA LEU A 377 30.67 3.55 -2.90
C LEU A 377 31.11 2.10 -2.65
N ALA A 378 31.95 1.90 -1.64
CA ALA A 378 32.58 0.62 -1.32
C ALA A 378 32.05 0.08 0.01
N VAL A 379 30.86 -0.51 -0.03
CA VAL A 379 30.24 -1.17 1.12
C VAL A 379 29.90 -2.63 0.81
N ALA A 380 30.29 -3.53 1.70
CA ALA A 380 29.88 -4.93 1.64
C ALA A 380 28.42 -5.12 2.11
N ASP A 381 27.85 -4.12 2.79
CA ASP A 381 26.49 -4.12 3.31
C ASP A 381 26.01 -2.66 3.42
N PHE A 382 25.14 -2.24 2.49
CA PHE A 382 24.62 -0.87 2.45
C PHE A 382 23.70 -0.55 3.64
N SER A 383 23.07 -1.56 4.27
CA SER A 383 22.14 -1.33 5.39
C SER A 383 22.83 -0.82 6.66
N LYS A 384 24.16 -0.87 6.72
CA LYS A 384 24.99 -0.31 7.80
C LYS A 384 25.24 1.19 7.69
N ILE A 385 24.96 1.81 6.53
CA ILE A 385 24.96 3.27 6.42
C ILE A 385 23.63 3.79 6.97
N ASN A 386 23.69 4.55 8.05
CA ASN A 386 22.53 5.30 8.53
C ASN A 386 22.06 6.25 7.42
N THR A 387 20.75 6.22 7.13
CA THR A 387 20.13 7.05 6.09
C THR A 387 20.43 8.52 6.26
N GLU A 388 20.10 9.08 7.43
CA GLU A 388 20.22 10.49 7.75
C GLU A 388 21.67 10.98 7.65
N ASP A 389 22.64 10.19 8.14
CA ASP A 389 24.05 10.56 8.09
C ASP A 389 24.65 10.41 6.67
N GLY A 390 24.16 9.44 5.88
CA GLY A 390 24.55 9.30 4.48
C GLY A 390 24.01 10.45 3.62
N ASP A 391 22.76 10.84 3.83
CA ASP A 391 22.11 11.95 3.14
C ASP A 391 22.75 13.30 3.52
N LYS A 392 23.16 13.51 4.78
CA LYS A 392 24.00 14.68 5.18
C LYS A 392 25.31 14.76 4.40
N VAL A 393 26.00 13.63 4.20
CA VAL A 393 27.25 13.63 3.41
C VAL A 393 26.99 13.92 1.93
N LEU A 394 25.87 13.44 1.39
CA LEU A 394 25.40 13.79 0.05
C LEU A 394 25.14 15.29 -0.07
N ASP A 395 24.37 15.88 0.85
CA ASP A 395 24.08 17.31 0.89
C ASP A 395 25.35 18.15 1.02
N ASP A 396 26.29 17.76 1.91
CA ASP A 396 27.60 18.39 2.06
C ASP A 396 28.46 18.33 0.78
N ILE A 397 28.24 17.35 -0.10
CA ILE A 397 28.89 17.30 -1.42
C ILE A 397 28.16 18.25 -2.39
N CYS A 398 26.84 18.16 -2.44
CA CYS A 398 26.00 18.94 -3.34
C CYS A 398 25.98 20.45 -3.03
N ALA A 399 26.34 20.85 -1.81
CA ALA A 399 26.57 22.25 -1.43
C ALA A 399 27.76 22.90 -2.16
N SER A 400 28.71 22.10 -2.71
CA SER A 400 29.91 22.59 -3.40
C SER A 400 30.07 22.04 -4.83
N ILE A 401 29.20 21.13 -5.27
CA ILE A 401 29.27 20.45 -6.56
C ILE A 401 27.85 20.36 -7.13
N ASP A 402 27.69 20.66 -8.42
CA ASP A 402 26.39 20.55 -9.08
C ASP A 402 25.91 19.08 -9.16
N CYS A 403 24.98 18.72 -8.28
CA CYS A 403 24.33 17.41 -8.24
C CYS A 403 23.12 17.28 -9.17
N GLY A 404 22.89 18.22 -10.10
CA GLY A 404 21.76 18.24 -11.04
C GLY A 404 21.38 16.89 -11.68
N PRO A 405 22.32 15.98 -12.04
CA PRO A 405 21.98 14.65 -12.56
C PRO A 405 21.24 13.71 -11.58
N ILE A 406 21.38 13.90 -10.26
CA ILE A 406 20.73 13.09 -9.21
C ILE A 406 19.73 13.88 -8.33
N SER A 407 19.69 15.20 -8.47
CA SER A 407 18.79 16.11 -7.74
C SER A 407 17.51 16.44 -8.53
N TYR A 408 16.62 17.21 -7.91
CA TYR A 408 15.43 17.77 -8.56
C TYR A 408 15.09 19.17 -8.04
N ASP A 409 14.26 19.88 -8.80
CA ASP A 409 13.54 21.09 -8.38
C ASP A 409 12.12 20.99 -8.95
N THR A 410 11.16 20.62 -8.09
CA THR A 410 9.76 20.43 -8.50
C THR A 410 9.13 21.72 -8.99
N SER A 411 9.47 22.88 -8.41
CA SER A 411 8.92 24.19 -8.78
C SER A 411 9.38 24.63 -10.18
N LYS A 412 10.61 24.30 -10.56
CA LYS A 412 11.13 24.52 -11.92
C LYS A 412 10.80 23.38 -12.89
N GLY A 413 10.32 22.24 -12.41
CA GLY A 413 10.07 21.04 -13.22
C GLY A 413 11.35 20.39 -13.72
N VAL A 414 12.44 20.51 -12.96
CA VAL A 414 13.76 19.95 -13.29
C VAL A 414 13.95 18.66 -12.50
N TYR A 415 14.25 17.57 -13.20
CA TYR A 415 14.51 16.27 -12.61
C TYR A 415 15.77 15.69 -13.24
N GLY A 416 16.77 15.37 -12.43
CA GLY A 416 18.00 14.75 -12.88
C GLY A 416 17.77 13.41 -13.56
N ALA A 417 18.58 13.10 -14.58
CA ALA A 417 18.47 11.87 -15.36
C ALA A 417 18.67 10.57 -14.56
N PHE A 418 19.16 10.69 -13.31
CA PHE A 418 19.40 9.60 -12.37
C PHE A 418 18.79 9.90 -10.97
N GLN A 419 17.88 10.88 -10.86
CA GLN A 419 17.23 11.21 -9.57
C GLN A 419 16.40 10.05 -9.00
N PHE A 420 15.91 9.17 -9.87
CA PHE A 420 15.18 7.95 -9.51
C PHE A 420 16.08 6.81 -9.05
N CYS A 421 17.40 6.99 -8.96
CA CYS A 421 18.28 5.93 -8.48
C CYS A 421 18.21 5.82 -6.96
N GLY A 422 18.24 4.57 -6.47
CA GLY A 422 18.39 4.26 -5.04
C GLY A 422 19.65 4.89 -4.43
N ARG A 423 19.67 5.03 -3.10
CA ARG A 423 20.66 5.82 -2.37
C ARG A 423 22.11 5.37 -2.59
N GLU A 424 22.38 4.07 -2.71
CA GLU A 424 23.72 3.54 -2.98
C GLU A 424 24.32 4.09 -4.30
N ALA A 425 23.49 4.22 -5.32
CA ALA A 425 23.88 4.76 -6.63
C ALA A 425 24.06 6.29 -6.57
N LYS A 426 23.20 7.02 -5.85
CA LYS A 426 23.34 8.47 -5.62
C LYS A 426 24.62 8.80 -4.83
N TYR A 427 24.88 8.08 -3.75
CA TYR A 427 26.10 8.23 -2.95
C TYR A 427 27.35 7.89 -3.77
N SER A 428 27.31 6.83 -4.60
CA SER A 428 28.39 6.51 -5.52
C SER A 428 28.65 7.66 -6.50
N TRP A 429 27.60 8.22 -7.12
CA TRP A 429 27.71 9.36 -8.03
C TRP A 429 28.32 10.59 -7.34
N ALA A 430 27.86 10.92 -6.14
CA ALA A 430 28.36 12.07 -5.37
C ALA A 430 29.83 11.88 -4.96
N LEU A 431 30.23 10.67 -4.53
CA LEU A 431 31.63 10.34 -4.25
C LEU A 431 32.52 10.45 -5.50
N ASP A 432 32.06 10.04 -6.68
CA ASP A 432 32.80 10.22 -7.93
C ASP A 432 32.94 11.69 -8.33
N ALA A 433 31.88 12.47 -8.18
CA ALA A 433 31.91 13.90 -8.43
C ALA A 433 32.89 14.62 -7.49
N TYR A 434 32.88 14.26 -6.20
CA TYR A 434 33.85 14.73 -5.20
C TYR A 434 35.28 14.27 -5.52
N TYR A 435 35.50 12.99 -5.82
CA TYR A 435 36.81 12.45 -6.20
C TYR A 435 37.40 13.19 -7.42
N LYS A 436 36.57 13.48 -8.42
CA LYS A 436 36.93 14.30 -9.58
C LYS A 436 37.25 15.75 -9.21
N SER A 437 36.48 16.39 -8.32
CA SER A 437 36.76 17.78 -7.89
C SER A 437 38.05 17.90 -7.07
N GLN A 438 38.44 16.84 -6.34
CA GLN A 438 39.73 16.73 -5.65
C GLN A 438 40.90 16.32 -6.58
N ASN A 439 40.77 16.53 -7.90
CA ASN A 439 41.76 16.13 -8.92
C ASN A 439 42.21 14.66 -8.81
N LYS A 440 41.31 13.77 -8.37
CA LYS A 440 41.57 12.34 -8.15
C LYS A 440 42.69 12.03 -7.14
N ALA A 441 42.93 12.92 -6.18
CA ALA A 441 43.96 12.76 -5.15
C ALA A 441 43.84 11.43 -4.38
N ALA A 442 44.98 10.86 -3.97
CA ALA A 442 45.00 9.63 -3.18
C ALA A 442 44.19 9.80 -1.88
N GLY A 443 43.25 8.89 -1.62
CA GLY A 443 42.37 8.95 -0.45
C GLY A 443 41.11 9.82 -0.60
N SER A 444 40.95 10.60 -1.69
CA SER A 444 39.75 11.43 -1.89
C SER A 444 38.54 10.69 -2.50
N CYS A 445 38.66 9.39 -2.77
CA CYS A 445 37.55 8.51 -3.13
C CYS A 445 36.81 8.05 -1.85
N GLY A 446 36.17 9.02 -1.20
CA GLY A 446 35.51 8.85 0.09
C GLY A 446 35.36 10.19 0.81
N LYS A 447 34.32 10.32 1.65
CA LYS A 447 34.06 11.50 2.47
C LYS A 447 33.27 11.11 3.72
N SER A 448 33.78 11.49 4.90
CA SER A 448 33.14 11.15 6.19
C SER A 448 32.84 9.64 6.29
N ILE A 449 31.60 9.24 6.59
CA ILE A 449 31.19 7.83 6.70
C ILE A 449 31.10 7.10 5.35
N LEU A 450 31.06 7.82 4.22
CA LEU A 450 30.94 7.22 2.89
C LEU A 450 32.34 6.89 2.34
N THR A 451 32.73 5.61 2.42
CA THR A 451 34.00 5.11 1.87
C THR A 451 33.82 4.65 0.43
N GLY A 452 34.72 5.04 -0.47
CA GLY A 452 34.70 4.62 -1.88
C GLY A 452 35.85 3.70 -2.27
N SER A 453 35.72 3.10 -3.46
CA SER A 453 36.77 2.33 -4.14
C SER A 453 37.02 2.93 -5.52
N VAL A 454 38.30 3.16 -5.84
CA VAL A 454 38.73 3.72 -7.13
C VAL A 454 38.59 2.66 -8.22
N VAL A 455 37.90 3.01 -9.31
CA VAL A 455 37.75 2.19 -10.52
C VAL A 455 38.70 2.74 -11.58
N SER A 456 39.78 2.00 -11.86
CA SER A 456 40.84 2.44 -12.78
C SER A 456 40.41 2.51 -14.25
N SER A 457 39.44 1.68 -14.64
CA SER A 457 38.87 1.62 -15.99
C SER A 457 37.36 1.40 -15.91
N PRO A 458 36.53 2.47 -15.81
CA PRO A 458 35.08 2.36 -15.87
C PRO A 458 34.64 1.69 -17.18
N SER A 459 33.63 0.81 -17.12
CA SER A 459 33.16 0.04 -18.27
C SER A 459 32.22 0.83 -19.19
N VAL A 460 31.75 2.00 -18.75
CA VAL A 460 30.98 2.96 -19.54
C VAL A 460 31.73 4.30 -19.61
N SER A 461 31.96 4.81 -20.82
CA SER A 461 32.69 6.07 -21.04
C SER A 461 31.79 7.30 -21.24
N ASP A 462 30.55 7.11 -21.71
CA ASP A 462 29.58 8.18 -21.97
C ASP A 462 28.31 7.99 -21.14
N LEU A 463 28.19 8.79 -20.08
CA LEU A 463 27.05 8.82 -19.17
C LEU A 463 25.72 9.19 -19.86
N SER A 464 25.76 9.93 -20.98
CA SER A 464 24.54 10.32 -21.71
C SER A 464 23.81 9.12 -22.34
N THR A 465 24.51 8.00 -22.52
CA THR A 465 23.93 6.73 -22.98
C THR A 465 23.13 6.01 -21.89
N CYS A 466 23.40 6.29 -20.61
CA CYS A 466 22.75 5.64 -19.48
C CYS A 466 21.33 6.15 -19.22
N ALA A 467 21.09 7.44 -19.46
CA ALA A 467 19.76 8.06 -19.33
C ALA A 467 18.71 7.51 -20.32
N LYS A 468 19.12 6.69 -21.30
CA LYS A 468 18.28 6.10 -22.36
C LYS A 468 18.03 4.60 -22.17
N LYS A 469 18.39 4.04 -21.02
CA LYS A 469 18.16 2.62 -20.71
C LYS A 469 16.66 2.34 -20.48
N ALA A 470 16.27 1.07 -20.59
CA ALA A 470 14.88 0.66 -20.42
C ALA A 470 14.41 0.91 -18.98
N THR A 471 13.17 1.36 -18.82
CA THR A 471 12.55 1.61 -17.52
C THR A 471 12.05 0.32 -16.87
N ASP A 472 11.84 0.35 -15.56
CA ASP A 472 11.46 -0.85 -14.79
C ASP A 472 9.98 -1.24 -14.94
N ILE A 473 9.20 -0.54 -15.77
CA ILE A 473 7.80 -0.85 -16.12
C ILE A 473 7.64 -2.25 -16.72
N GLY A 474 8.62 -2.72 -17.50
CA GLY A 474 8.62 -4.05 -18.10
C GLY A 474 9.33 -5.11 -17.25
N THR A 475 9.90 -4.74 -16.10
CA THR A 475 10.66 -5.65 -15.25
C THR A 475 9.70 -6.48 -14.40
N PRO A 476 9.86 -7.82 -14.32
CA PRO A 476 9.06 -8.64 -13.41
C PRO A 476 9.23 -8.21 -11.94
N SER A 477 8.20 -8.43 -11.13
CA SER A 477 8.31 -8.45 -9.68
C SER A 477 9.39 -9.42 -9.21
N THR A 478 10.04 -9.11 -8.08
CA THR A 478 10.99 -10.02 -7.41
C THR A 478 10.31 -10.87 -6.33
N ASN A 479 8.99 -10.75 -6.21
CA ASN A 479 8.22 -11.41 -5.18
C ASN A 479 7.89 -12.86 -5.58
N ASN A 480 8.59 -13.83 -4.97
CA ASN A 480 8.31 -15.26 -5.14
C ASN A 480 7.06 -15.74 -4.36
N GLY A 481 6.25 -14.83 -3.83
CA GLY A 481 5.00 -15.08 -3.13
C GLY A 481 3.85 -15.53 -4.05
N SER A 482 3.88 -16.79 -4.48
CA SER A 482 2.70 -17.59 -4.87
C SER A 482 1.69 -16.97 -5.88
N SER A 483 2.14 -16.55 -7.07
CA SER A 483 1.26 -16.25 -8.20
C SER A 483 1.03 -17.45 -9.13
N THR A 484 0.53 -18.57 -8.59
CA THR A 484 0.06 -19.72 -9.40
C THR A 484 -1.34 -20.19 -9.02
N SER A 485 -2.36 -19.44 -9.45
CA SER A 485 -3.75 -19.91 -9.52
C SER A 485 -3.96 -20.89 -10.69
N ASN A 486 -3.30 -22.05 -10.63
CA ASN A 486 -3.71 -23.23 -11.41
C ASN A 486 -4.51 -24.15 -10.49
N GLY A 487 -5.78 -24.38 -10.84
CA GLY A 487 -6.75 -25.05 -9.98
C GLY A 487 -6.43 -26.51 -9.66
N ASP A 488 -6.90 -26.92 -8.48
CA ASP A 488 -7.13 -28.28 -7.98
C ASP A 488 -6.39 -29.44 -8.68
N LYS A 489 -5.35 -29.92 -8.00
CA LYS A 489 -5.19 -31.37 -7.80
C LYS A 489 -4.92 -31.70 -6.34
N ASP A 490 -6.01 -31.90 -5.62
CA ASP A 490 -6.03 -32.56 -4.33
C ASP A 490 -5.58 -34.03 -4.50
N SER A 491 -4.50 -34.43 -3.84
CA SER A 491 -4.15 -35.85 -3.63
C SER A 491 -3.22 -36.00 -2.43
N ASN A 492 -3.81 -36.19 -1.25
CA ASN A 492 -3.13 -36.50 0.01
C ASN A 492 -2.90 -38.05 0.13
N PRO A 493 -2.33 -38.63 1.22
CA PRO A 493 -1.00 -39.20 1.12
C PRO A 493 -0.94 -40.71 1.46
N ASN A 494 -0.09 -41.46 0.76
CA ASN A 494 0.72 -42.59 1.31
C ASN A 494 1.39 -43.40 0.20
N SER A 495 2.69 -43.63 0.32
CA SER A 495 3.26 -44.98 0.13
C SER A 495 4.70 -45.05 0.65
N SER A 496 5.04 -46.19 1.24
CA SER A 496 6.30 -46.45 1.93
C SER A 496 7.10 -47.56 1.24
N SER A 497 8.35 -47.27 0.86
CA SER A 497 9.41 -48.26 0.56
C SER A 497 10.72 -47.51 0.30
N SER A 498 11.70 -47.45 1.20
CA SER A 498 12.61 -48.50 1.71
C SER A 498 13.93 -48.63 0.92
N SER A 499 15.02 -48.24 1.61
CA SER A 499 16.40 -48.77 1.55
C SER A 499 17.22 -48.74 0.25
N SER A 500 18.38 -48.08 0.30
CA SER A 500 19.68 -48.77 0.22
C SER A 500 20.82 -47.97 0.89
N SER A 501 21.82 -48.68 1.40
CA SER A 501 22.80 -48.30 2.42
C SER A 501 24.23 -48.05 1.90
N SER A 502 24.96 -47.14 2.57
CA SER A 502 26.40 -47.27 2.89
C SER A 502 26.75 -46.19 3.95
N SER A 503 27.09 -46.46 5.22
CA SER A 503 28.22 -47.25 5.76
C SER A 503 29.59 -46.68 5.33
N SER A 504 30.60 -46.44 6.17
CA SER A 504 30.78 -46.35 7.64
C SER A 504 32.18 -45.76 7.88
N ASP A 505 32.47 -45.12 9.03
CA ASP A 505 33.59 -45.53 9.93
C ASP A 505 33.85 -44.56 11.10
N LYS A 506 34.48 -45.07 12.17
CA LYS A 506 34.71 -44.42 13.47
C LYS A 506 36.20 -44.37 13.83
N SER A 507 36.67 -43.19 14.30
CA SER A 507 37.51 -42.92 15.52
C SER A 507 38.81 -43.77 15.75
N PRO A 508 39.64 -43.55 16.82
CA PRO A 508 39.57 -42.63 17.98
C PRO A 508 40.92 -41.92 18.36
N ASN A 509 40.98 -41.41 19.61
CA ASN A 509 42.15 -40.95 20.41
C ASN A 509 42.71 -39.53 20.15
N SER A 510 43.23 -38.78 21.16
CA SER A 510 43.20 -38.91 22.64
C SER A 510 43.84 -37.70 23.37
N GLY A 511 43.44 -37.41 24.63
CA GLY A 511 44.19 -36.62 25.63
C GLY A 511 43.61 -35.22 25.93
N ASN A 512 42.98 -35.00 27.11
CA ASN A 512 43.53 -34.54 28.41
C ASN A 512 44.02 -33.06 28.43
N SER A 513 43.86 -32.25 29.49
CA SER A 513 43.03 -32.30 30.73
C SER A 513 43.32 -31.07 31.63
N SER A 514 42.28 -30.40 32.16
CA SER A 514 42.11 -29.93 33.57
C SER A 514 40.91 -28.95 33.66
N SER A 515 39.82 -29.23 34.39
CA SER A 515 39.62 -29.23 35.86
C SER A 515 39.57 -27.80 36.47
N GLN A 516 38.38 -27.22 36.70
CA GLN A 516 37.58 -27.20 37.96
C GLN A 516 38.18 -26.27 39.07
N VAL A 517 37.44 -25.65 40.01
CA VAL A 517 36.29 -26.10 40.85
C VAL A 517 35.35 -24.92 41.26
N HIS A 518 34.11 -25.25 41.63
CA HIS A 518 33.03 -24.40 42.20
C HIS A 518 33.29 -23.78 43.60
N ILE A 519 32.47 -22.80 44.00
CA ILE A 519 31.84 -22.75 45.35
C ILE A 519 30.35 -22.31 45.24
N LEU A 520 29.47 -22.94 46.02
CA LEU A 520 28.03 -22.62 46.21
C LEU A 520 27.81 -21.63 47.39
N SER A 521 26.68 -20.92 47.50
CA SER A 521 25.54 -21.18 48.45
C SER A 521 24.84 -19.84 48.81
N SER A 522 23.60 -19.73 49.34
CA SER A 522 22.41 -20.61 49.39
C SER A 522 21.17 -19.85 49.95
N SER A 523 19.95 -20.25 49.54
CA SER A 523 18.65 -20.20 50.29
C SER A 523 18.08 -18.82 50.71
N MET A 524 16.78 -18.62 51.04
CA MET A 524 15.59 -19.44 51.39
C MET A 524 14.32 -18.85 50.70
N ALA A 525 13.32 -19.59 50.20
CA ALA A 525 12.38 -20.60 50.75
C ALA A 525 11.03 -20.00 51.22
N GLY A 526 9.91 -20.64 50.81
CA GLY A 526 8.54 -20.25 51.17
C GLY A 526 7.50 -21.00 50.34
N LEU A 527 7.06 -22.18 50.80
CA LEU A 527 6.12 -23.06 50.09
C LEU A 527 5.08 -23.58 51.09
N SER A 528 3.80 -23.57 50.70
CA SER A 528 2.70 -24.20 51.43
C SER A 528 1.68 -24.77 50.44
N VAL A 529 1.32 -26.04 50.61
CA VAL A 529 0.40 -26.83 49.77
C VAL A 529 -0.53 -27.63 50.69
N PHE A 530 -1.65 -28.11 50.12
CA PHE A 530 -2.61 -29.17 50.54
C PHE A 530 -4.05 -28.64 50.77
N LEU A 531 -5.15 -29.31 50.36
CA LEU A 531 -5.41 -30.30 49.28
C LEU A 531 -6.94 -30.62 49.26
N VAL A 532 -7.53 -30.96 48.09
CA VAL A 532 -8.88 -31.58 47.86
C VAL A 532 -10.13 -30.87 48.47
N THR A 533 -11.36 -30.91 47.94
CA THR A 533 -12.15 -32.05 47.38
C THR A 533 -13.13 -31.64 46.27
N LEU A 534 -13.43 -32.60 45.38
CA LEU A 534 -14.58 -32.60 44.45
C LEU A 534 -15.92 -32.68 45.19
N VAL A 535 -16.96 -31.98 44.69
CA VAL A 535 -18.36 -32.45 44.71
C VAL A 535 -19.07 -31.99 43.42
N THR A 536 -19.67 -32.94 42.69
CA THR A 536 -20.65 -32.73 41.60
C THR A 536 -22.08 -32.89 42.13
N LEU A 537 -23.08 -32.56 41.27
CA LEU A 537 -24.56 -32.63 41.41
C LEU A 537 -25.19 -31.21 41.47
N PHE A 538 -26.17 -30.83 40.67
CA PHE A 538 -26.97 -31.53 39.64
C PHE A 538 -27.03 -30.74 38.33
#